data_AF-A0A966W8E9-F1
#
_entry.id   AF-A0A966W8E9-F1
#
_cell.length_a   1.000
_cell.length_b   1.000
_cell.length_c   1.000
_cell.angle_alpha   90.00
_cell.angle_beta   90.00
_cell.angle_gamma   90.00
#
_symmetry.space_group_name_H-M   'P 1'
#
loop_
_entity.id
_entity.type
_entity.pdbx_description
1 polymer ?
#
loop_
_entity_poly.entity_id
_entity_poly.type
_entity_poly.pdbx_seq_one_letter_code
_entity_poly.pdbx_strand_id
1 'polypeptide(L)'
;FAAGFVNHYYYVPKKRAGAPVDLIYPDEATGGIGTLVIPLTVAALKSAPHPNVARAFIDFVLSPEGAAPMMTQEGEFPLRPGIPLGDHGADGVRTIDKIRRPAAFDIDKLLAARDRAIELYTPLFT
;
A
#
# COMPACT_ATOMS: atom_id res chain seq x y z
N PHE A 1 23.03 3.55 13.99
CA PHE A 1 22.45 2.51 13.12
C PHE A 1 21.85 3.21 11.92
N ALA A 2 22.01 2.67 10.71
CA ALA A 2 21.30 3.17 9.52
C ALA A 2 19.99 2.38 9.39
N ALA A 3 18.86 3.07 9.36
CA ALA A 3 17.56 2.48 9.12
C ALA A 3 17.06 2.94 7.75
N GLY A 4 16.59 1.99 6.94
CA GLY A 4 15.95 2.27 5.65
C GLY A 4 14.46 1.98 5.74
N PHE A 5 13.65 2.83 5.11
CA PHE A 5 12.22 2.58 4.95
C PHE A 5 11.99 1.90 3.60
N VAL A 6 11.20 0.83 3.61
CA VAL A 6 10.77 0.12 2.40
C VAL A 6 9.26 -0.05 2.42
N ASN A 7 8.67 -0.31 1.27
CA ASN A 7 7.25 -0.62 1.17
C ASN A 7 6.89 -1.85 2.01
N HIS A 8 5.69 -1.83 2.62
CA HIS A 8 5.26 -2.86 3.56
C HIS A 8 5.20 -4.27 2.96
N TYR A 9 4.87 -4.41 1.67
CA TYR A 9 4.70 -5.73 1.05
C TYR A 9 6.02 -6.53 0.97
N TYR A 10 7.18 -5.85 1.05
CA TYR A 10 8.48 -6.53 1.22
C TYR A 10 8.69 -7.11 2.62
N TYR A 11 7.99 -6.61 3.63
CA TYR A 11 8.24 -6.95 5.03
C TYR A 11 8.00 -8.43 5.31
N VAL A 12 6.80 -8.93 5.01
CA VAL A 12 6.40 -10.31 5.38
C VAL A 12 7.34 -11.34 4.75
N PRO A 13 7.61 -11.34 3.44
CA PRO A 13 8.50 -12.33 2.85
C PRO A 13 9.92 -12.26 3.43
N LYS A 14 10.43 -11.04 3.71
CA LYS A 14 11.78 -10.85 4.26
C LYS A 14 11.88 -11.28 5.73
N LYS A 15 10.89 -10.96 6.55
CA LYS A 15 10.80 -11.41 7.95
C LYS A 15 10.75 -12.94 8.04
N ARG A 16 9.91 -13.58 7.23
CA ARG A 16 9.80 -15.05 7.17
C ARG A 16 11.09 -15.71 6.67
N ALA A 17 11.88 -15.00 5.85
CA ALA A 17 13.22 -15.42 5.43
C ALA A 17 14.33 -15.14 6.48
N GLY A 18 13.99 -14.62 7.66
CA GLY A 18 14.95 -14.36 8.75
C GLY A 18 15.77 -13.07 8.59
N ALA A 19 15.36 -12.16 7.70
CA ALA A 19 16.04 -10.87 7.56
C ALA A 19 15.83 -10.01 8.83
N PRO A 20 16.81 -9.16 9.20
CA PRO A 20 16.72 -8.27 10.35
C PRO A 20 15.84 -7.04 10.02
N VAL A 21 14.55 -7.28 9.79
CA VAL A 21 13.55 -6.25 9.44
C VAL A 21 12.48 -6.15 10.51
N ASP A 22 11.91 -4.96 10.68
CA ASP A 22 10.79 -4.71 11.57
C ASP A 22 9.72 -3.83 10.89
N LEU A 23 8.52 -3.81 11.44
CA LEU A 23 7.38 -3.07 10.90
C LEU A 23 6.96 -1.96 11.85
N ILE A 24 7.07 -0.73 11.35
CA ILE A 24 6.60 0.47 12.05
C ILE A 24 5.58 1.21 11.19
N TYR A 25 4.54 1.73 11.85
CA TYR A 25 3.54 2.60 11.24
C TYR A 25 3.82 4.04 11.69
N PRO A 26 4.45 4.88 10.85
CA PRO A 26 4.85 6.23 11.24
C PRO A 26 3.65 7.15 11.50
N ASP A 27 3.88 8.20 12.29
CA ASP A 27 2.96 9.31 12.53
C ASP A 27 1.58 8.95 13.10
N GLU A 28 1.45 7.82 13.79
CA GLU A 28 0.18 7.43 14.42
C GLU A 28 -0.09 8.08 15.80
N ALA A 29 0.95 8.62 16.43
CA ALA A 29 0.87 9.28 17.75
C ALA A 29 -0.08 10.49 17.75
N THR A 30 -0.55 10.91 18.93
CA THR A 30 -1.39 12.12 19.08
C THR A 30 -0.72 13.32 18.41
N GLY A 31 -1.46 14.02 17.55
CA GLY A 31 -0.93 15.13 16.73
C GLY A 31 -0.27 14.73 15.40
N GLY A 32 0.02 13.44 15.17
CA GLY A 32 0.58 12.95 13.91
C GLY A 32 -0.44 12.94 12.75
N ILE A 33 0.07 13.01 11.52
CA ILE A 33 -0.77 13.03 10.30
C ILE A 33 -1.27 11.63 9.89
N GLY A 34 -0.74 10.57 10.50
CA GLY A 34 -1.02 9.17 10.16
C GLY A 34 -0.06 8.59 9.12
N THR A 35 -0.01 7.27 9.07
CA THR A 35 0.83 6.52 8.13
C THR A 35 0.34 6.68 6.69
N LEU A 36 1.28 6.93 5.78
CA LEU A 36 1.02 6.90 4.34
C LEU A 36 0.58 5.50 3.91
N VAL A 37 -0.59 5.42 3.26
CA VAL A 37 -1.07 4.21 2.59
C VAL A 37 -1.19 4.50 1.10
N ILE A 38 -0.56 3.64 0.30
CA ILE A 38 -0.52 3.76 -1.15
C ILE A 38 -1.43 2.66 -1.73
N PRO A 39 -2.57 3.01 -2.37
CA PRO A 39 -3.46 2.00 -2.93
C PRO A 39 -2.92 1.47 -4.26
N LEU A 40 -3.03 0.15 -4.47
CA LEU A 40 -3.02 -0.40 -5.82
C LEU A 40 -4.38 -0.14 -6.47
N THR A 41 -4.37 0.35 -7.70
CA THR A 41 -5.58 0.77 -8.41
C THR A 41 -5.71 0.02 -9.74
N VAL A 42 -6.92 -0.43 -10.05
CA VAL A 42 -7.29 -0.97 -11.36
C VAL A 42 -8.36 -0.09 -11.98
N ALA A 43 -8.25 0.21 -13.28
CA ALA A 43 -9.20 1.04 -14.00
C ALA A 43 -9.38 0.57 -15.45
N ALA A 44 -10.58 0.75 -15.98
CA ALA A 44 -10.87 0.52 -17.39
C ALA A 44 -10.55 1.79 -18.19
N LEU A 45 -9.82 1.64 -19.30
CA LEU A 45 -9.59 2.76 -20.21
C LEU A 45 -10.89 3.20 -20.87
N LYS A 46 -11.09 4.51 -21.02
CA LYS A 46 -12.25 5.08 -21.71
C LYS A 46 -12.37 4.58 -23.15
N SER A 47 -11.24 4.29 -23.79
CA SER A 47 -11.13 3.78 -25.16
C SER A 47 -11.01 2.25 -25.24
N ALA A 48 -11.34 1.51 -24.18
CA ALA A 48 -11.20 0.05 -24.18
C ALA A 48 -12.04 -0.57 -25.32
N PRO A 49 -11.45 -1.43 -26.18
CA PRO A 49 -12.17 -2.05 -27.31
C PRO A 49 -13.26 -3.01 -26.83
N HIS A 50 -13.16 -3.48 -25.59
CA HIS A 50 -14.13 -4.39 -24.95
C HIS A 50 -14.50 -3.88 -23.55
N PRO A 51 -15.33 -2.82 -23.44
CA PRO A 51 -15.63 -2.17 -22.15
C PRO A 51 -16.34 -3.09 -21.15
N ASN A 52 -17.18 -4.00 -21.65
CA ASN A 52 -17.88 -4.98 -20.80
C ASN A 52 -16.91 -6.02 -20.20
N VAL A 53 -15.92 -6.47 -20.98
CA VAL A 53 -14.90 -7.40 -20.51
C VAL A 53 -13.96 -6.73 -19.50
N ALA A 54 -13.57 -5.47 -19.77
CA ALA A 54 -12.78 -4.70 -18.83
C ALA A 54 -13.49 -4.52 -17.48
N ARG A 55 -14.81 -4.26 -17.49
CA ARG A 55 -15.62 -4.20 -16.27
C ARG A 55 -15.67 -5.55 -15.55
N ALA A 56 -15.94 -6.64 -16.27
CA ALA A 56 -15.97 -7.98 -15.68
C ALA A 56 -14.62 -8.37 -15.03
N PHE A 57 -13.51 -7.98 -15.65
CA PHE A 57 -12.19 -8.18 -15.07
C PHE A 57 -11.98 -7.38 -13.78
N ILE A 58 -12.39 -6.11 -13.76
CA ILE A 58 -12.34 -5.29 -12.53
C ILE A 58 -13.19 -5.91 -11.43
N ASP A 59 -14.40 -6.35 -11.74
CA ASP A 59 -15.29 -7.01 -10.78
C ASP A 59 -14.66 -8.28 -10.22
N PHE A 60 -13.97 -9.07 -11.05
CA PHE A 60 -13.21 -10.24 -10.62
C PHE A 60 -12.05 -9.86 -9.69
N VAL A 61 -11.19 -8.91 -10.07
CA VAL A 61 -10.04 -8.46 -9.25
C VAL A 61 -10.49 -7.94 -7.89
N LEU A 62 -11.65 -7.28 -7.81
CA LEU A 62 -12.23 -6.77 -6.56
C LEU A 62 -13.02 -7.80 -5.76
N SER A 63 -13.24 -9.00 -6.31
CA SER A 63 -13.89 -10.11 -5.60
C SER A 63 -12.95 -10.70 -4.54
N PRO A 64 -13.48 -11.40 -3.52
CA PRO A 64 -12.64 -12.09 -2.54
C PRO A 64 -11.63 -13.06 -3.17
N GLU A 65 -12.03 -13.75 -4.24
CA GLU A 65 -11.16 -14.70 -4.96
C GLU A 65 -10.05 -13.99 -5.72
N GLY A 66 -10.38 -12.94 -6.48
CA GLY A 66 -9.40 -12.20 -7.27
C GLY A 66 -8.41 -11.40 -6.41
N ALA A 67 -8.83 -10.95 -5.22
CA ALA A 67 -7.95 -10.23 -4.29
C ALA A 67 -7.04 -11.18 -3.48
N ALA A 68 -7.43 -12.44 -3.27
CA ALA A 68 -6.73 -13.36 -2.36
C ALA A 68 -5.22 -13.52 -2.62
N PRO A 69 -4.72 -13.60 -3.87
CA PRO A 69 -3.28 -13.71 -4.14
C PRO A 69 -2.49 -12.48 -3.67
N MET A 70 -3.08 -11.27 -3.77
CA MET A 70 -2.41 -10.03 -3.32
C MET A 70 -2.13 -10.08 -1.82
N MET A 71 -3.10 -10.56 -1.04
CA MET A 71 -2.85 -10.81 0.37
C MET A 71 -1.83 -11.94 0.52
N THR A 72 -2.20 -13.15 0.13
CA THR A 72 -1.50 -14.38 0.52
C THR A 72 -0.10 -14.58 -0.06
N GLN A 73 0.23 -13.94 -1.19
CA GLN A 73 1.51 -14.13 -1.89
C GLN A 73 2.37 -12.87 -1.91
N GLU A 74 1.76 -11.71 -2.14
CA GLU A 74 2.50 -10.45 -2.28
C GLU A 74 2.66 -9.70 -0.95
N GLY A 75 1.96 -10.09 0.12
CA GLY A 75 2.04 -9.43 1.42
C GLY A 75 1.33 -8.07 1.46
N GLU A 76 0.44 -7.82 0.50
CA GLU A 76 -0.47 -6.68 0.50
C GLU A 76 -1.57 -6.86 1.57
N PHE A 77 -2.29 -5.79 1.88
CA PHE A 77 -3.48 -5.87 2.74
C PHE A 77 -4.73 -5.34 2.03
N PRO A 78 -5.92 -5.85 2.39
CA PRO A 78 -7.14 -5.43 1.72
C PRO A 78 -7.55 -4.01 2.14
N LEU A 79 -7.91 -3.19 1.16
CA LEU A 79 -8.51 -1.87 1.39
C LEU A 79 -9.99 -1.97 1.81
N ARG A 80 -10.66 -3.07 1.45
CA ARG A 80 -12.07 -3.29 1.77
C ARG A 80 -12.19 -3.83 3.21
N PRO A 81 -13.00 -3.20 4.08
CA PRO A 81 -13.26 -3.71 5.42
C PRO A 81 -13.83 -5.13 5.38
N GLY A 82 -13.45 -5.96 6.37
CA GLY A 82 -13.98 -7.31 6.55
C GLY A 82 -13.30 -8.41 5.73
N ILE A 83 -12.32 -8.07 4.87
CA ILE A 83 -11.47 -9.08 4.24
C ILE A 83 -10.32 -9.44 5.21
N PRO A 84 -10.12 -10.74 5.53
CA PRO A 84 -9.03 -11.17 6.42
C PRO A 84 -7.65 -10.83 5.86
N LEU A 85 -6.69 -10.55 6.75
CA LEU A 85 -5.26 -10.41 6.41
C LEU A 85 -4.57 -11.74 6.07
N GLY A 86 -5.28 -12.87 6.14
CA GLY A 86 -4.64 -14.18 6.14
C GLY A 86 -3.69 -14.33 7.35
N ASP A 87 -2.55 -14.98 7.13
CA ASP A 87 -1.54 -15.25 8.16
C ASP A 87 -0.63 -14.04 8.44
N HIS A 88 -0.68 -12.97 7.64
CA HIS A 88 0.14 -11.76 7.82
C HIS A 88 -0.09 -11.03 9.14
N GLY A 89 -1.27 -11.24 9.76
CA GLY A 89 -1.54 -10.74 11.10
C GLY A 89 -0.58 -11.32 12.15
N ALA A 90 -0.12 -12.56 11.99
CA ALA A 90 0.87 -13.18 12.87
C ALA A 90 2.25 -12.51 12.74
N ASP A 91 2.51 -11.86 11.61
CA ASP A 91 3.73 -11.10 11.38
C ASP A 91 3.64 -9.64 11.87
N GLY A 92 2.49 -9.19 12.37
CA GLY A 92 2.28 -7.83 12.88
C GLY A 92 1.64 -6.86 11.89
N VAL A 93 1.25 -7.32 10.70
CA VAL A 93 0.48 -6.50 9.74
C VAL A 93 -0.91 -6.22 10.32
N ARG A 94 -1.37 -4.97 10.20
CA ARG A 94 -2.67 -4.52 10.71
C ARG A 94 -3.62 -4.25 9.55
N THR A 95 -4.91 -4.44 9.80
CA THR A 95 -5.94 -4.12 8.83
C THR A 95 -6.04 -2.61 8.65
N ILE A 96 -6.55 -2.18 7.49
CA ILE A 96 -6.69 -0.76 7.11
C ILE A 96 -7.45 0.09 8.15
N ASP A 97 -8.40 -0.50 8.89
CA ASP A 97 -9.18 0.15 9.96
C ASP A 97 -8.37 0.38 11.26
N LYS A 98 -7.27 -0.36 11.43
CA LYS A 98 -6.37 -0.26 12.58
C LYS A 98 -5.13 0.60 12.31
N ILE A 99 -5.02 1.16 11.10
CA ILE A 99 -3.96 2.09 10.72
C ILE A 99 -4.54 3.49 10.69
N ARG A 100 -3.97 4.40 11.50
CA ARG A 100 -4.26 5.82 11.41
C ARG A 100 -3.65 6.37 10.13
N ARG A 101 -4.47 7.05 9.34
CA ARG A 101 -4.12 7.51 7.99
C ARG A 101 -4.44 9.00 7.86
N PRO A 102 -3.77 9.72 6.95
CA PRO A 102 -4.18 11.06 6.57
C PRO A 102 -5.65 11.06 6.12
N ALA A 103 -6.43 12.04 6.59
CA ALA A 103 -7.87 12.13 6.34
C ALA A 103 -8.21 12.25 4.85
N ALA A 104 -7.32 12.84 4.06
CA ALA A 104 -7.41 12.89 2.60
C ALA A 104 -6.00 12.99 2.00
N PHE A 105 -5.77 12.25 0.92
CA PHE A 105 -4.60 12.41 0.06
C PHE A 105 -4.95 13.38 -1.06
N ASP A 106 -4.37 14.56 -1.04
CA ASP A 106 -4.60 15.61 -2.03
C ASP A 106 -3.60 15.40 -3.19
N ILE A 107 -4.08 14.78 -4.27
CA ILE A 107 -3.23 14.41 -5.40
C ILE A 107 -2.68 15.65 -6.12
N ASP A 108 -3.43 16.75 -6.14
CA ASP A 108 -2.98 17.99 -6.76
C ASP A 108 -1.82 18.60 -5.97
N LYS A 109 -1.88 18.57 -4.64
CA LYS A 109 -0.75 18.97 -3.79
C LYS A 109 0.46 18.06 -3.97
N LEU A 110 0.26 16.75 -4.09
CA LEU A 110 1.36 15.81 -4.36
C LEU A 110 2.04 16.12 -5.69
N LEU A 111 1.25 16.36 -6.74
CA LEU A 111 1.76 16.71 -8.06
C LEU A 111 2.51 18.05 -8.05
N ALA A 112 1.98 19.06 -7.34
CA ALA A 112 2.64 20.35 -7.18
C ALA A 112 3.97 20.23 -6.40
N ALA A 113 4.08 19.27 -5.49
CA ALA A 113 5.30 19.02 -4.71
C ALA A 113 6.33 18.15 -5.45
N ARG A 114 5.97 17.49 -6.56
CA ARG A 114 6.82 16.49 -7.24
C ARG A 114 8.22 17.01 -7.57
N ASP A 115 8.29 18.14 -8.28
CA ASP A 115 9.57 18.64 -8.80
C ASP A 115 10.47 19.11 -7.65
N ARG A 116 9.85 19.73 -6.62
CA ARG A 116 10.56 20.13 -5.39
C ARG A 116 11.08 18.92 -4.62
N ALA A 117 10.31 17.84 -4.54
CA ALA A 117 10.76 16.60 -3.92
C ALA A 117 11.97 16.02 -4.67
N ILE A 118 11.94 15.97 -6.01
CA ILE A 118 13.08 15.49 -6.81
C ILE A 118 14.34 16.32 -6.52
N GLU A 119 14.22 17.64 -6.52
CA GLU A 119 15.33 18.56 -6.22
C GLU A 119 15.94 18.31 -4.84
N LEU A 120 15.10 18.10 -3.82
CA LEU A 120 15.53 17.84 -2.44
C LEU A 120 16.20 16.47 -2.28
N TYR A 121 15.70 15.46 -2.96
CA TYR A 121 16.15 14.08 -2.77
C TYR A 121 17.36 13.70 -3.63
N THR A 122 17.50 14.26 -4.83
CA THR A 122 18.57 13.87 -5.77
C THR A 122 19.97 13.95 -5.15
N PRO A 123 20.36 15.03 -4.43
CA PRO A 123 21.69 15.13 -3.83
C PRO A 123 21.94 14.12 -2.68
N LEU A 124 20.91 13.49 -2.13
CA LEU A 124 21.07 12.48 -1.07
C LEU A 124 21.61 11.14 -1.59
N PHE A 125 21.64 10.95 -2.91
CA PHE A 125 22.05 9.71 -3.56
C PHE A 125 23.35 9.84 -4.39
N THR A 126 24.06 10.96 -4.27
CA THR A 126 25.32 11.27 -4.96
C THR A 126 26.39 11.67 -3.95
#